data_AF-A0AAN0NIG3-F1
#
_entry.id   AF-A0AAN0NIG3-F1
#
_cell.length_a   1.000
_cell.length_b   1.000
_cell.length_c   1.000
_cell.angle_alpha   90.00
_cell.angle_beta   90.00
_cell.angle_gamma   90.00
#
_symmetry.space_group_name_H-M   'P 1'
#
loop_
_entity.id
_entity.type
_entity.pdbx_description
1 polymer ?
#
loop_
_entity_poly.entity_id
_entity_poly.type
_entity_poly.pdbx_seq_one_letter_code
_entity_poly.pdbx_strand_id
1 'polypeptide(L)'
;MKRFLIVAAFLGGTACAVPIVLPLPLPVPEAEPEPMDVPQSAKARFVSSVEANGCSLTSANTDVIMADAVLSREDLARVMTDLRSEGRGEIDGQAFRLTSGACA
;
A
#
# COMPACT_ATOMS: atom_id res chain seq x y z
N MET A 1 18.37 39.50 -55.56
CA MET A 1 17.82 40.85 -55.30
C MET A 1 16.37 40.92 -55.79
N LYS A 2 15.38 40.95 -54.90
CA LYS A 2 14.20 41.84 -54.96
C LYS A 2 13.34 41.60 -53.70
N ARG A 3 13.39 42.54 -52.77
CA ARG A 3 12.43 42.66 -51.67
C ARG A 3 11.18 43.32 -52.24
N PHE A 4 10.00 42.77 -52.00
CA PHE A 4 8.74 43.48 -52.16
C PHE A 4 7.92 43.32 -50.89
N LEU A 5 8.07 44.34 -50.04
CA LEU A 5 7.14 44.71 -48.98
C LEU A 5 5.86 45.21 -49.63
N ILE A 6 4.73 44.54 -49.36
CA ILE A 6 3.42 45.18 -49.45
C ILE A 6 2.73 44.97 -48.11
N VAL A 7 2.80 46.06 -47.34
CA VAL A 7 2.01 46.35 -46.16
C VAL A 7 0.55 46.44 -46.60
N ALA A 8 -0.26 45.45 -46.28
CA ALA A 8 -1.71 45.54 -46.34
C ALA A 8 -2.22 45.70 -44.91
N ALA A 9 -2.46 46.96 -44.55
CA ALA A 9 -3.12 47.38 -43.33
C ALA A 9 -4.53 46.80 -43.28
N PHE A 10 -4.75 45.82 -42.40
CA PHE A 10 -6.10 45.44 -41.94
C PHE A 10 -6.41 46.21 -40.66
N LEU A 11 -6.83 47.47 -40.82
CA LEU A 11 -7.72 48.10 -39.84
C LEU A 11 -9.14 47.66 -40.19
N GLY A 12 -9.59 46.60 -39.53
CA GLY A 12 -10.97 46.08 -39.61
C GLY A 12 -11.32 45.50 -38.26
N GLY A 13 -12.13 46.24 -37.49
CA GLY A 13 -12.33 46.00 -36.08
C GLY A 13 -13.07 44.72 -35.73
N THR A 14 -12.76 44.20 -34.57
CA THR A 14 -13.73 43.70 -33.60
C THR A 14 -13.14 43.94 -32.23
N ALA A 15 -13.67 44.92 -31.50
CA ALA A 15 -13.46 44.99 -30.07
C ALA A 15 -14.10 43.72 -29.47
N CYS A 16 -13.29 42.69 -29.27
CA CYS A 16 -13.69 41.55 -28.44
C CYS A 16 -13.77 42.10 -27.01
N ALA A 17 -14.94 42.62 -26.64
CA ALA A 17 -15.35 42.68 -25.25
C ALA A 17 -15.45 41.21 -24.80
N VAL A 18 -14.31 40.66 -24.38
CA VAL A 18 -14.27 39.34 -23.76
C VAL A 18 -14.88 39.53 -22.38
N PRO A 19 -16.05 38.97 -22.06
CA PRO A 19 -16.50 38.93 -20.68
C PRO A 19 -15.49 38.07 -19.93
N ILE A 20 -14.77 38.69 -18.99
CA ILE A 20 -13.94 37.96 -18.04
C ILE A 20 -14.92 37.25 -17.10
N VAL A 21 -15.33 36.06 -17.48
CA VAL A 21 -16.02 35.12 -16.60
C VAL A 21 -14.94 34.58 -15.67
N LEU A 22 -14.82 35.17 -14.48
CA LEU A 22 -14.03 34.56 -13.41
C LEU A 22 -14.75 33.27 -13.02
N PRO A 23 -14.15 32.08 -13.20
CA PRO A 23 -14.73 30.87 -12.68
C PRO A 23 -14.77 30.98 -11.16
N LEU A 24 -15.98 30.95 -10.60
CA LEU A 24 -16.16 30.75 -9.16
C LEU A 24 -15.47 29.42 -8.79
N PRO A 25 -14.75 29.33 -7.67
CA PRO A 25 -14.24 28.06 -7.20
C PRO A 25 -15.43 27.12 -6.98
N LEU A 26 -15.51 26.08 -7.81
CA LEU A 26 -16.44 24.98 -7.57
C LEU A 26 -16.07 24.34 -6.22
N PRO A 27 -17.06 23.88 -5.43
CA PRO A 27 -16.76 23.07 -4.25
C PRO A 27 -15.91 21.89 -4.72
N VAL A 28 -14.65 21.84 -4.26
CA VAL A 28 -13.77 20.70 -4.50
C VAL A 28 -14.48 19.50 -3.88
N PRO A 29 -14.78 18.43 -4.64
CA PRO A 29 -15.30 17.22 -4.03
C PRO A 29 -14.33 16.82 -2.92
N GLU A 30 -14.83 16.77 -1.68
CA GLU A 30 -14.09 16.26 -0.53
C GLU A 30 -13.46 14.95 -0.97
N ALA A 31 -12.12 14.93 -1.03
CA ALA A 31 -11.38 13.72 -1.28
C ALA A 31 -11.77 12.77 -0.16
N GLU A 32 -12.55 11.75 -0.50
CA GLU A 32 -12.85 10.63 0.38
C GLU A 32 -11.50 10.15 0.94
N PRO A 33 -11.33 10.04 2.27
CA PRO A 33 -10.03 9.74 2.85
C PRO A 33 -9.52 8.45 2.22
N GLU A 34 -8.42 8.56 1.46
CA GLU A 34 -7.81 7.40 0.86
C GLU A 34 -7.56 6.38 1.96
N PRO A 35 -7.91 5.09 1.78
CA PRO A 35 -7.75 4.07 2.79
C PRO A 35 -6.31 4.12 3.31
N MET A 36 -6.14 4.63 4.53
CA MET A 36 -4.85 4.59 5.19
C MET A 36 -4.57 3.11 5.44
N ASP A 37 -3.63 2.54 4.69
CA ASP A 37 -3.16 1.17 4.88
C ASP A 37 -2.75 1.01 6.36
N VAL A 38 -3.64 0.40 7.14
CA VAL A 38 -3.37 0.12 8.55
C VAL A 38 -2.16 -0.81 8.55
N PRO A 39 -1.03 -0.42 9.16
CA PRO A 39 0.16 -1.25 9.15
C PRO A 39 -0.21 -2.62 9.74
N GLN A 40 -0.10 -3.67 8.93
CA GLN A 40 -0.38 -5.03 9.38
C GLN A 40 0.40 -5.30 10.67
N SER A 41 -0.26 -5.83 11.70
CA SER A 41 0.42 -6.17 12.95
C SER A 41 1.55 -7.18 12.72
N ALA A 42 2.58 -7.16 13.57
CA ALA A 42 3.69 -8.13 13.54
C ALA A 42 3.18 -9.59 13.48
N LYS A 43 2.12 -9.89 14.24
CA LYS A 43 1.43 -11.18 14.22
C LYS A 43 0.80 -11.50 12.86
N ALA A 44 0.14 -10.53 12.22
CA ALA A 44 -0.47 -10.74 10.91
C ALA A 44 0.58 -11.04 9.83
N ARG A 45 1.72 -10.32 9.85
CA ARG A 45 2.84 -10.58 8.94
C ARG A 45 3.47 -11.95 9.17
N PHE A 46 3.65 -12.33 10.44
CA PHE A 46 4.12 -13.67 10.79
C PHE A 46 3.22 -14.76 10.23
N VAL A 47 1.91 -14.66 10.47
CA VAL A 47 0.93 -15.64 9.99
C VAL A 47 0.98 -15.76 8.48
N SER A 48 0.94 -14.63 7.76
CA SER A 48 1.03 -14.60 6.29
C SER A 48 2.32 -15.25 5.79
N SER A 49 3.45 -14.99 6.45
CA SER A 49 4.74 -15.54 6.05
C SER A 49 4.82 -17.06 6.27
N VAL A 50 4.34 -17.55 7.42
CA VAL A 50 4.28 -18.99 7.69
C VAL A 50 3.31 -19.71 6.75
N GLU A 51 2.17 -19.09 6.43
CA GLU A 51 1.21 -19.59 5.44
C GLU A 51 1.87 -19.74 4.06
N ALA A 52 2.64 -18.73 3.62
CA ALA A 52 3.39 -18.78 2.36
C ALA A 52 4.49 -19.85 2.34
N ASN A 53 4.98 -20.27 3.51
CA ASN A 53 6.06 -21.25 3.68
C ASN A 53 5.56 -22.65 4.10
N GLY A 54 4.27 -22.95 3.88
CA GLY A 54 3.73 -24.30 4.08
C GLY A 54 3.23 -24.58 5.49
N CYS A 55 2.75 -23.55 6.21
CA CYS A 55 2.04 -23.66 7.49
C CYS A 55 2.85 -24.11 8.69
N SER A 56 4.17 -24.28 8.53
CA SER A 56 5.05 -24.76 9.58
C SER A 56 6.32 -23.92 9.65
N LEU A 57 6.62 -23.41 10.83
CA LEU A 57 7.89 -22.78 11.18
C LEU A 57 8.83 -23.86 11.71
N THR A 58 9.97 -24.02 11.06
CA THR A 58 11.02 -24.98 11.35
C THR A 58 12.38 -24.28 11.38
N SER A 59 13.40 -24.92 11.94
CA SER A 59 14.77 -24.36 11.92
C SER A 59 15.30 -24.05 10.50
N ALA A 60 14.74 -24.66 9.46
CA ALA A 60 15.14 -24.43 8.07
C ALA A 60 14.57 -23.14 7.46
N ASN A 61 13.42 -22.66 7.95
CA ASN A 61 12.73 -21.49 7.37
C ASN A 61 12.52 -20.33 8.35
N THR A 62 12.87 -20.49 9.63
CA THR A 62 12.73 -19.43 10.64
C THR A 62 13.37 -18.11 10.23
N ASP A 63 14.61 -18.13 9.72
CA ASP A 63 15.29 -16.88 9.35
C ASP A 63 14.61 -16.17 8.17
N VAL A 64 14.10 -16.94 7.20
CA VAL A 64 13.35 -16.41 6.05
C VAL A 64 12.03 -15.80 6.50
N ILE A 65 11.28 -16.52 7.34
CA ILE A 65 9.98 -16.06 7.87
C ILE A 65 10.16 -14.81 8.76
N MET A 66 11.20 -14.76 9.59
CA MET A 66 11.50 -13.59 10.40
C MET A 66 11.86 -12.37 9.55
N ALA A 67 12.63 -12.55 8.48
CA ALA A 67 12.99 -11.47 7.57
C ALA A 67 11.76 -10.93 6.82
N ASP A 68 10.93 -11.83 6.28
CA ASP A 68 9.73 -11.50 5.53
C ASP A 68 8.68 -10.80 6.41
N ALA A 69 8.50 -11.28 7.64
CA ALA A 69 7.59 -10.66 8.60
C ALA A 69 8.17 -9.41 9.30
N VAL A 70 9.45 -9.10 9.05
CA VAL A 70 10.20 -8.01 9.70
C VAL A 70 10.10 -8.11 11.23
N LEU A 71 10.45 -9.30 11.77
CA LEU A 71 10.35 -9.62 13.19
C LEU A 71 11.71 -9.70 13.86
N SER A 72 11.77 -9.24 15.11
CA SER A 72 12.86 -9.59 16.03
C SER A 72 12.64 -10.98 16.66
N ARG A 73 13.68 -11.56 17.26
CA ARG A 73 13.56 -12.85 17.99
C ARG A 73 12.60 -12.76 19.17
N GLU A 74 12.57 -11.60 19.82
CA GLU A 74 11.70 -11.32 20.96
C GLU A 74 10.24 -11.20 20.53
N ASP A 75 9.99 -10.60 19.36
CA ASP A 75 8.64 -10.51 18.79
C ASP A 75 8.16 -11.89 18.33
N LEU A 76 9.03 -12.69 17.72
CA LEU A 76 8.71 -14.07 17.33
C LEU A 76 8.22 -14.88 18.53
N ALA A 77 8.97 -14.88 19.65
CA ALA A 77 8.60 -15.62 20.85
C ALA A 77 7.26 -15.15 21.45
N ARG A 78 6.99 -13.84 21.42
CA ARG A 78 5.70 -13.26 21.83
C ARG A 78 4.57 -13.71 20.91
N VAL A 79 4.73 -13.54 19.59
CA VAL A 79 3.73 -13.92 18.59
C VAL A 79 3.39 -15.41 18.65
N MET A 80 4.39 -16.29 18.77
CA MET A 80 4.15 -17.73 18.91
C MET A 80 3.40 -18.07 20.21
N THR A 81 3.62 -17.30 21.27
CA THR A 81 2.89 -17.49 22.55
C THR A 81 1.45 -17.02 22.42
N ASP A 82 1.22 -15.85 21.81
CA ASP A 82 -0.12 -15.32 21.55
C ASP A 82 -0.93 -16.23 20.62
N LEU A 83 -0.32 -16.74 19.56
CA LEU A 83 -1.01 -17.65 18.64
C LEU A 83 -1.40 -18.98 19.32
N ARG A 84 -0.58 -19.50 20.23
CA ARG A 84 -0.94 -20.69 21.02
C ARG A 84 -2.06 -20.40 22.01
N SER A 85 -2.02 -19.26 22.70
CA SER A 85 -3.08 -18.90 23.64
C SER A 85 -4.42 -18.65 22.94
N GLU A 86 -4.38 -18.19 21.68
CA GLU A 86 -5.54 -18.05 20.80
C GLU A 86 -6.00 -19.38 20.17
N GLY A 87 -5.28 -20.50 20.36
CA GLY A 87 -5.58 -21.78 19.71
C GLY A 87 -5.33 -21.81 18.20
N ARG A 88 -4.53 -20.86 17.70
CA ARG A 88 -4.24 -20.61 16.29
C ARG A 88 -2.89 -21.14 15.81
N GLY A 89 -2.12 -21.72 16.72
CA GLY A 89 -0.93 -22.50 16.40
C GLY A 89 -0.58 -23.45 17.54
N GLU A 90 0.26 -24.42 17.23
CA GLU A 90 0.67 -25.49 18.14
C GLU A 90 2.14 -25.88 17.90
N ILE A 91 2.75 -26.54 18.88
CA ILE A 91 4.08 -27.12 18.72
C ILE A 91 3.90 -28.58 18.25
N ASP A 92 4.35 -28.87 17.04
CA ASP A 92 4.40 -30.20 16.46
C ASP A 92 5.86 -30.68 16.42
N GLY A 93 6.24 -31.44 17.46
CA GLY A 93 7.63 -31.87 17.65
C GLY A 93 8.58 -30.69 17.87
N GLN A 94 9.42 -30.41 16.86
CA GLN A 94 10.37 -29.28 16.87
C GLN A 94 9.89 -28.09 16.03
N ALA A 95 8.71 -28.21 15.41
CA ALA A 95 8.15 -27.19 14.56
C ALA A 95 6.99 -26.47 15.26
N PHE A 96 6.71 -25.25 14.83
CA PHE A 96 5.48 -24.55 15.18
C PHE A 96 4.54 -24.56 13.99
N ARG A 97 3.36 -25.15 14.14
CA ARG A 97 2.36 -25.27 13.09
C ARG A 97 1.24 -24.29 13.31
N LEU A 98 0.80 -23.61 12.25
CA LEU A 98 -0.44 -22.85 12.29
C LEU A 98 -1.63 -23.80 12.16
N THR A 99 -2.70 -23.52 12.92
CA THR A 99 -3.95 -24.30 12.95
C THR A 99 -5.15 -23.43 12.57
N SER A 100 -4.89 -22.25 12.00
CA SER A 100 -5.89 -21.25 11.63
C SER A 100 -5.61 -20.68 10.24
N GLY A 101 -6.57 -19.93 9.70
CA GLY A 101 -6.41 -19.26 8.41
C GLY A 101 -6.30 -20.28 7.27
N ALA A 102 -5.28 -20.12 6.42
CA ALA A 102 -5.02 -21.02 5.30
C ALA A 102 -4.46 -22.39 5.73
N CYS A 103 -4.16 -22.57 7.01
CA CYS A 103 -3.50 -23.75 7.58
C CYS A 103 -4.39 -24.63 8.46
N ALA A 104 -5.69 -24.31 8.55
CA ALA A 104 -6.70 -25.03 9.32
C ALA A 104 -7.21 -26.29 8.59
#